data_AF-A0A418AWX3-F1
#
_entry.id   AF-A0A418AWX3-F1
#
_cell.length_a   1.000
_cell.length_b   1.000
_cell.length_c   1.000
_cell.angle_alpha   90.00
_cell.angle_beta   90.00
_cell.angle_gamma   90.00
#
_symmetry.space_group_name_H-M   'P 1'
#
loop_
_entity.id
_entity.type
_entity.pdbx_description
1 polymer ?
#
loop_
_entity_poly.entity_id
_entity_poly.type
_entity_poly.pdbx_seq_one_letter_code
_entity_poly.pdbx_strand_id
1 'polypeptide(L)'
;MSWCNRADEKLLAVTSFTEVYENQLQILKVVDATPESVNPIACGGDGTDMDVDDASSKNCVSLQSLAAVDHPYPPTKVLWSPDGTTSKLVTTADYLRLWHMQGDSIQVKATFSKYRAHENTSPITSADWNVADPNILATTSVDTSICIWDINVSAHESIVLVHDVAHGTTVEQ
;
A
#
# COMPACT_ATOMS: atom_id res chain seq x y z
N MET A 1 -4.26 -3.36 1.17
CA MET A 1 -4.49 -2.31 2.20
C MET A 1 -3.42 -2.40 3.27
N SER A 2 -3.06 -1.29 3.92
CA SER A 2 -2.06 -1.24 5.01
C SER A 2 -2.29 -0.03 5.92
N TRP A 3 -2.08 -0.21 7.23
CA TRP A 3 -2.17 0.85 8.24
C TRP A 3 -0.88 1.64 8.35
N CYS A 4 -0.99 2.95 8.58
CA CYS A 4 0.15 3.78 8.93
C CYS A 4 0.60 3.44 10.35
N ASN A 5 1.91 3.32 10.54
CA ASN A 5 2.52 2.98 11.83
C ASN A 5 2.77 4.21 12.72
N ARG A 6 2.39 5.41 12.25
CA ARG A 6 2.50 6.65 13.03
C ARG A 6 1.45 6.67 14.13
N ALA A 7 1.86 6.99 15.36
CA ALA A 7 0.96 7.01 16.51
C ALA A 7 -0.01 8.22 16.52
N ASP A 8 0.35 9.30 15.83
CA ASP A 8 -0.41 10.56 15.80
C ASP A 8 -1.45 10.61 14.66
N GLU A 9 -1.37 9.70 13.69
CA GLU A 9 -2.24 9.68 12.52
C GLU A 9 -2.85 8.29 12.29
N LYS A 10 -4.18 8.18 12.35
CA LYS A 10 -4.89 6.94 11.99
C LYS A 10 -5.15 6.91 10.48
N LEU A 11 -4.11 6.64 9.69
CA LEU A 11 -4.22 6.55 8.22
C LEU A 11 -4.27 5.10 7.74
N LEU A 12 -5.10 4.86 6.74
CA LEU A 12 -5.25 3.59 6.05
C LEU A 12 -4.99 3.79 4.56
N ALA A 13 -4.01 3.07 4.00
CA ALA A 13 -3.79 3.03 2.56
C ALA A 13 -4.55 1.87 1.96
N VAL A 14 -5.33 2.14 0.91
CA VAL A 14 -6.11 1.16 0.16
C VAL A 14 -5.79 1.32 -1.32
N THR A 15 -5.76 0.20 -2.03
CA THR A 15 -5.57 0.18 -3.47
C THR A 15 -6.73 -0.56 -4.12
N SER A 16 -7.17 -0.08 -5.28
CA SER A 16 -8.21 -0.74 -6.07
C SER A 16 -7.63 -1.62 -7.18
N PHE A 17 -8.41 -2.62 -7.57
CA PHE A 17 -8.26 -3.40 -8.79
C PHE A 17 -9.54 -3.17 -9.59
N THR A 18 -9.45 -2.52 -10.76
CA THR A 18 -10.62 -2.26 -11.61
C THR A 18 -10.39 -2.81 -13.02
N GLU A 19 -11.45 -3.34 -13.63
CA GLU A 19 -11.40 -3.93 -14.98
C GLU A 19 -11.17 -2.88 -16.08
N VAL A 20 -11.37 -1.59 -15.77
CA VAL A 20 -11.25 -0.46 -16.70
C VAL A 20 -9.87 0.21 -16.62
N TYR A 21 -8.91 -0.38 -15.89
CA TYR A 21 -7.57 0.18 -15.66
C TYR A 21 -7.54 1.52 -14.90
N GLU A 22 -8.65 1.93 -14.29
CA GLU A 22 -8.73 3.06 -13.36
C GLU A 22 -8.35 2.58 -11.95
N ASN A 23 -7.14 2.05 -11.79
CA ASN A 23 -6.66 1.63 -10.48
C ASN A 23 -6.25 2.89 -9.71
N GLN A 24 -6.53 2.92 -8.42
CA GLN A 24 -6.22 4.05 -7.57
C GLN A 24 -5.56 3.59 -6.28
N LEU A 25 -4.61 4.39 -5.82
CA LEU A 25 -4.13 4.40 -4.45
C LEU A 25 -4.88 5.48 -3.70
N GLN A 26 -5.63 5.08 -2.67
CA GLN A 26 -6.40 5.97 -1.82
C GLN A 26 -5.90 5.92 -0.38
N ILE A 27 -5.78 7.08 0.25
CA ILE A 27 -5.41 7.25 1.64
C ILE A 27 -6.63 7.75 2.40
N LEU A 28 -7.06 6.95 3.37
CA LEU A 28 -8.22 7.21 4.20
C LEU A 28 -7.75 7.60 5.60
N LYS A 29 -8.32 8.66 6.16
CA LYS A 29 -8.18 9.01 7.56
C LYS A 29 -9.35 8.46 8.34
N VAL A 30 -9.03 7.77 9.42
CA VAL A 30 -9.99 7.26 10.37
C VAL A 30 -10.23 8.33 11.42
N VAL A 31 -11.44 8.86 11.45
CA VAL A 31 -11.84 9.89 12.41
C VAL A 31 -12.97 9.38 13.29
N ASP A 32 -12.96 9.78 14.56
CA ASP A 32 -14.05 9.45 15.46
C ASP A 32 -15.29 10.22 15.01
N ALA A 33 -16.42 9.51 14.87
CA ALA A 33 -17.63 10.09 14.31
C ALA A 33 -18.17 11.15 15.28
N THR A 34 -18.17 12.40 14.83
CA THR A 34 -18.92 13.45 15.53
C THR A 34 -20.41 13.27 15.26
N PRO A 35 -21.29 13.65 16.20
CA PRO A 35 -22.74 13.53 16.03
C PRO A 35 -23.29 14.27 14.79
N GLU A 36 -22.53 15.20 14.21
CA GLU A 36 -22.88 15.91 12.96
C GLU A 36 -22.53 15.13 11.67
N SER A 37 -21.63 14.15 11.75
CA SER A 37 -21.18 13.33 10.61
C SER A 37 -22.00 12.04 10.41
N VAL A 38 -22.86 11.72 11.39
CA VAL A 38 -23.75 10.57 11.33
C VAL A 38 -24.91 10.91 10.41
N ASN A 39 -24.86 10.47 9.15
CA ASN A 39 -26.03 10.47 8.29
C ASN A 39 -27.13 9.63 8.99
N PRO A 40 -28.28 10.21 9.38
CA PRO A 40 -29.31 9.49 10.13
C PRO A 40 -30.00 8.38 9.32
N ILE A 41 -29.61 8.18 8.06
CA ILE A 41 -30.23 7.22 7.12
C ILE A 41 -29.54 5.83 7.20
N ALA A 42 -28.38 5.70 7.83
CA ALA A 42 -27.69 4.39 7.93
C ALA A 42 -28.20 3.48 9.06
N CYS A 43 -29.15 3.93 9.89
CA CYS A 43 -29.87 3.08 10.82
C CYS A 43 -31.32 2.92 10.35
N GLY A 44 -31.52 2.12 9.30
CA GLY A 44 -32.82 1.50 9.02
C GLY A 44 -33.14 0.46 10.09
N GLY A 45 -33.50 0.93 11.30
CA GLY A 45 -34.16 0.12 12.31
C GLY A 45 -35.65 0.42 12.21
N ASP A 46 -36.40 -0.51 11.64
CA ASP A 46 -37.86 -0.50 11.71
C ASP A 46 -38.25 -0.46 13.19
N GLY A 47 -39.03 0.55 13.57
CA GLY A 47 -39.30 0.87 14.96
C GLY A 47 -40.24 -0.15 15.57
N THR A 48 -39.73 -0.98 16.47
CA THR A 48 -40.47 -1.43 17.65
C THR A 48 -39.50 -1.71 18.80
N ASP A 49 -39.91 -1.24 19.97
CA ASP A 49 -39.39 -1.51 21.31
C ASP A 49 -38.12 -0.77 21.77
N MET A 50 -38.37 0.21 22.64
CA MET A 50 -37.39 0.92 23.45
C MET A 50 -36.98 0.06 24.65
N ASP A 51 -35.84 -0.60 24.57
CA ASP A 51 -35.05 -0.94 25.74
C ASP A 51 -34.11 0.25 26.05
N VAL A 52 -34.52 1.05 27.05
CA VAL A 52 -33.69 2.09 27.66
C VAL A 52 -32.83 1.39 28.71
N ASP A 53 -31.57 1.09 28.37
CA ASP A 53 -30.39 1.01 29.27
C ASP A 53 -29.27 0.14 28.68
N ASP A 54 -28.66 0.56 27.56
CA ASP A 54 -27.25 0.28 27.27
C ASP A 54 -26.70 1.28 26.24
N ALA A 55 -26.68 2.57 26.62
CA ALA A 55 -26.00 3.62 25.85
C ALA A 55 -24.49 3.63 26.16
N SER A 56 -23.87 2.45 26.33
CA SER A 56 -22.42 2.32 26.45
C SER A 56 -21.77 2.51 25.07
N SER A 57 -21.51 3.77 24.74
CA SER A 57 -20.40 4.22 23.89
C SER A 57 -20.17 3.36 22.63
N LYS A 58 -21.10 3.41 21.66
CA LYS A 58 -20.76 3.00 20.29
C LYS A 58 -19.67 3.95 19.79
N ASN A 59 -18.41 3.51 19.84
CA ASN A 59 -17.29 4.14 19.16
C ASN A 59 -17.57 4.07 17.64
N CYS A 60 -18.40 4.99 17.17
CA CYS A 60 -18.71 5.14 15.76
C CYS A 60 -17.50 5.84 15.13
N VAL A 61 -16.98 5.26 14.06
CA VAL A 61 -15.78 5.73 13.38
C VAL A 61 -16.15 5.96 11.93
N SER A 62 -15.75 7.09 11.36
CA SER A 62 -15.96 7.41 9.96
C SER A 62 -14.63 7.46 9.20
N LEU A 63 -14.70 7.15 7.90
CA LEU A 63 -13.56 7.17 7.00
C LEU A 63 -13.66 8.41 6.11
N GLN A 64 -12.65 9.27 6.17
CA GLN A 64 -12.53 10.42 5.30
C GLN A 64 -11.44 10.17 4.26
N SER A 65 -11.76 10.32 2.97
CA SER A 65 -10.74 10.28 1.92
C SER A 65 -9.85 11.52 2.02
N LEU A 66 -8.55 11.33 2.21
CA LEU A 66 -7.56 12.42 2.23
C LEU A 66 -6.94 12.63 0.85
N ALA A 67 -6.49 11.55 0.23
CA ALA A 67 -5.79 11.59 -1.04
C ALA A 67 -6.17 10.40 -1.91
N ALA A 68 -6.28 10.63 -3.22
CA ALA A 68 -6.47 9.60 -4.22
C ALA A 68 -5.55 9.90 -5.41
N VAL A 69 -4.81 8.90 -5.87
CA VAL A 69 -3.93 9.02 -7.04
C VAL A 69 -4.08 7.80 -7.93
N ASP A 70 -4.09 8.03 -9.23
CA ASP A 70 -4.14 6.99 -10.24
C ASP A 70 -2.87 6.13 -10.21
N HIS A 71 -3.09 4.83 -10.25
CA HIS A 71 -2.04 3.83 -10.27
C HIS A 71 -2.07 3.12 -11.63
N PRO A 72 -0.97 3.08 -12.39
CA PRO A 72 -0.97 2.66 -13.80
C PRO A 72 -1.34 1.19 -14.01
N TYR A 73 -1.00 0.34 -13.04
CA TYR A 73 -1.32 -1.09 -13.04
C TYR A 73 -1.98 -1.49 -11.73
N PRO A 74 -2.78 -2.56 -11.67
CA PRO A 74 -3.34 -2.99 -10.41
C PRO A 74 -2.23 -3.40 -9.43
N PRO A 75 -2.11 -2.74 -8.27
CA PRO A 75 -1.04 -3.06 -7.33
C PRO A 75 -1.34 -4.36 -6.58
N THR A 76 -0.33 -5.22 -6.49
CA THR A 76 -0.38 -6.50 -5.76
C THR A 76 -0.29 -6.30 -4.26
N LYS A 77 0.39 -5.25 -3.81
CA LYS A 77 0.56 -4.91 -2.40
C LYS A 77 0.71 -3.41 -2.20
N VAL A 78 0.30 -2.95 -1.02
CA VAL A 78 0.54 -1.60 -0.50
C VAL A 78 1.00 -1.73 0.95
N LEU A 79 2.08 -1.06 1.32
CA LEU A 79 2.70 -1.18 2.65
C LEU A 79 3.24 0.17 3.14
N TRP A 80 2.81 0.61 4.31
CA TRP A 80 3.45 1.74 4.99
C TRP A 80 4.82 1.38 5.55
N SER A 81 5.69 2.37 5.64
CA SER A 81 6.99 2.24 6.29
C SER A 81 6.82 1.82 7.76
N PRO A 82 7.66 0.90 8.28
CA PRO A 82 7.65 0.51 9.69
C PRO A 82 8.31 1.54 10.61
N ASP A 83 8.93 2.61 10.07
CA ASP A 83 9.67 3.59 10.88
C ASP A 83 8.85 4.37 11.90
N GLY A 84 7.51 4.38 11.79
CA GLY A 84 6.59 5.10 12.67
C GLY A 84 6.79 6.62 12.71
N THR A 85 7.65 7.17 11.86
CA THR A 85 8.09 8.58 11.89
C THR A 85 7.89 9.27 10.56
N THR A 86 7.99 8.54 9.45
CA THR A 86 7.80 9.08 8.12
C THR A 86 6.49 8.59 7.52
N SER A 87 5.78 9.49 6.85
CA SER A 87 4.60 9.11 6.07
C SER A 87 5.04 8.63 4.68
N LYS A 88 5.81 7.55 4.65
CA LYS A 88 6.21 6.85 3.42
C LYS A 88 5.46 5.54 3.31
N LEU A 89 5.14 5.15 2.08
CA LEU A 89 4.54 3.85 1.77
C LEU A 89 5.00 3.39 0.40
N VAL A 90 4.91 2.09 0.14
CA VAL A 90 5.24 1.51 -1.15
C VAL A 90 4.04 0.80 -1.75
N THR A 91 3.96 0.81 -3.07
CA THR A 91 3.07 -0.06 -3.85
C THR A 91 3.88 -0.94 -4.79
N THR A 92 3.42 -2.16 -4.99
CA THR A 92 4.04 -3.13 -5.90
C THR A 92 3.10 -3.42 -7.06
N ALA A 93 3.60 -3.36 -8.30
CA ALA A 93 2.87 -3.77 -9.49
C ALA A 93 3.87 -4.23 -10.57
N ASP A 94 3.91 -3.54 -11.71
CA ASP A 94 4.99 -3.56 -12.71
C ASP A 94 6.33 -3.12 -12.10
N TYR A 95 6.30 -2.05 -11.31
CA TYR A 95 7.44 -1.51 -10.58
C TYR A 95 7.11 -1.38 -9.11
N LEU A 96 8.15 -1.28 -8.29
CA LEU A 96 8.00 -0.86 -6.91
C LEU A 96 8.00 0.68 -6.89
N ARG A 97 6.90 1.28 -6.45
CA ARG A 97 6.79 2.74 -6.32
C ARG A 97 6.82 3.12 -4.84
N LEU A 98 7.73 4.03 -4.49
CA LEU A 98 7.77 4.67 -3.19
C LEU A 98 6.99 5.97 -3.26
N TRP A 99 6.01 6.07 -2.37
CA TRP A 99 5.15 7.22 -2.21
C TRP A 99 5.48 7.91 -0.90
N HIS A 100 5.28 9.22 -0.90
CA HIS A 100 5.40 10.04 0.28
C HIS A 100 4.17 10.92 0.42
N MET A 101 3.59 10.90 1.61
CA MET A 101 2.52 11.80 2.00
C MET A 101 3.11 13.10 2.54
N GLN A 102 2.61 14.22 2.02
CA GLN A 102 2.86 15.56 2.54
C GLN A 102 1.51 16.23 2.83
N GLY A 103 1.12 16.28 4.11
CA GLY A 103 -0.21 16.75 4.51
C GLY A 103 -1.31 15.89 3.89
N ASP A 104 -2.20 16.51 3.12
CA ASP A 104 -3.34 15.85 2.47
C ASP A 104 -3.05 15.42 1.01
N SER A 105 -1.78 15.43 0.58
CA SER A 105 -1.38 15.02 -0.77
C SER A 105 -0.39 13.86 -0.74
N ILE A 106 -0.54 12.94 -1.68
CA ILE A 106 0.39 11.82 -1.90
C ILE A 106 1.15 12.01 -3.23
N GLN A 107 2.47 11.81 -3.20
CA GLN A 107 3.30 11.94 -4.38
C GLN A 107 4.26 10.76 -4.53
N VAL A 108 4.55 10.38 -5.77
CA VAL A 108 5.60 9.39 -6.07
C VAL A 108 6.95 10.04 -5.81
N LYS A 109 7.71 9.48 -4.87
CA LYS A 109 9.07 9.90 -4.56
C LYS A 109 10.09 9.18 -5.44
N ALA A 110 9.91 7.89 -5.67
CA ALA A 110 10.81 7.07 -6.48
C ALA A 110 10.08 5.88 -7.10
N THR A 111 10.56 5.42 -8.25
CA THR A 111 10.13 4.18 -8.90
C THR A 111 11.35 3.31 -9.10
N PHE A 112 11.31 2.11 -8.53
CA PHE A 112 12.38 1.14 -8.54
C PHE A 112 12.06 0.02 -9.54
N SER A 113 13.03 -0.27 -10.41
CA SER A 113 12.94 -1.30 -11.44
C SER A 113 14.16 -2.21 -11.37
N LYS A 114 13.95 -3.52 -11.57
CA LYS A 114 15.02 -4.54 -11.53
C LYS A 114 15.96 -4.35 -12.72
N TYR A 115 15.37 -4.02 -13.86
CA TYR A 115 16.08 -3.86 -15.11
C TYR A 115 16.22 -2.37 -15.45
N ARG A 116 17.20 -2.05 -16.30
CA ARG A 116 17.31 -0.70 -16.87
C ARG A 116 16.08 -0.41 -17.72
N ALA A 117 15.78 0.87 -17.90
CA ALA A 117 14.63 1.31 -18.68
C ALA A 117 14.57 0.58 -20.05
N HIS A 118 13.37 0.14 -20.44
CA HIS A 118 13.02 -0.59 -21.67
C HIS A 118 13.16 -2.12 -21.69
N GLU A 119 13.52 -2.76 -20.58
CA GLU A 119 13.46 -4.22 -20.45
C GLU A 119 12.15 -4.66 -19.75
N ASN A 120 11.52 -5.71 -20.28
CA ASN A 120 10.27 -6.25 -19.74
C ASN A 120 10.47 -6.70 -18.30
N THR A 121 9.89 -5.97 -17.34
CA THR A 121 9.96 -6.31 -15.93
C THR A 121 8.82 -7.26 -15.58
N SER A 122 9.15 -8.39 -14.96
CA SER A 122 8.15 -9.31 -14.45
C SER A 122 7.43 -8.70 -13.24
N PRO A 123 6.10 -8.80 -13.17
CA PRO A 123 5.33 -8.16 -12.12
C PRO A 123 5.75 -8.67 -10.74
N ILE A 124 5.79 -7.74 -9.79
CA ILE A 124 6.12 -7.98 -8.40
C ILE A 124 4.91 -8.65 -7.74
N THR A 125 5.11 -9.82 -7.15
CA THR A 125 4.06 -10.61 -6.49
C THR A 125 3.91 -10.26 -5.02
N SER A 126 4.98 -9.82 -4.37
CA SER A 126 4.97 -9.42 -2.96
C SER A 126 6.14 -8.49 -2.65
N ALA A 127 6.01 -7.77 -1.53
CA ALA A 127 7.10 -7.04 -0.93
C ALA A 127 7.01 -7.08 0.60
N ASP A 128 8.12 -6.83 1.26
CA ASP A 128 8.15 -6.64 2.70
C ASP A 128 9.23 -5.63 3.10
N TRP A 129 8.97 -4.88 4.17
CA TRP A 129 9.93 -3.94 4.73
C TRP A 129 10.85 -4.65 5.72
N ASN A 130 12.11 -4.26 5.75
CA ASN A 130 12.97 -4.62 6.87
C ASN A 130 12.55 -3.80 8.10
N VAL A 131 12.05 -4.48 9.14
CA VAL A 131 11.59 -3.84 10.38
C VAL A 131 12.77 -3.25 11.17
N ALA A 132 13.96 -3.85 11.10
CA ALA A 132 15.15 -3.36 11.80
C ALA A 132 15.80 -2.17 11.09
N ASP A 133 15.71 -2.11 9.76
CA ASP A 133 16.16 -0.98 8.94
C ASP A 133 15.07 -0.58 7.93
N PRO A 134 14.20 0.38 8.27
CA PRO A 134 13.09 0.84 7.42
C PRO A 134 13.50 1.46 6.08
N ASN A 135 14.80 1.57 5.80
CA ASN A 135 15.27 2.01 4.49
C ASN A 135 15.40 0.86 3.49
N ILE A 136 15.39 -0.38 3.98
CA ILE A 136 15.57 -1.57 3.18
C ILE A 136 14.23 -2.27 3.01
N LEU A 137 13.96 -2.74 1.80
CA LEU A 137 12.79 -3.55 1.48
C LEU A 137 13.16 -4.66 0.52
N ALA A 138 12.43 -5.76 0.60
CA ALA A 138 12.57 -6.91 -0.29
C ALA A 138 11.34 -7.03 -1.17
N THR A 139 11.52 -7.38 -2.45
CA THR A 139 10.44 -7.69 -3.37
C THR A 139 10.64 -9.07 -3.98
N THR A 140 9.56 -9.81 -4.18
CA THR A 140 9.56 -11.06 -4.94
C THR A 140 8.77 -10.89 -6.23
N SER A 141 9.24 -11.49 -7.32
CA SER A 141 8.62 -11.38 -8.63
C SER A 141 8.19 -12.73 -9.20
N VAL A 142 7.36 -12.72 -10.25
CA VAL A 142 6.92 -13.95 -10.95
C VAL A 142 8.10 -14.70 -11.57
N ASP A 143 9.18 -14.00 -11.95
CA ASP A 143 10.41 -14.58 -12.52
C ASP A 143 11.30 -15.29 -11.50
N THR A 144 10.76 -15.70 -10.35
CA THR A 144 11.45 -16.37 -9.23
C THR A 144 12.56 -15.56 -8.57
N SER A 145 12.73 -14.29 -8.96
CA SER A 145 13.77 -13.44 -8.41
C SER A 145 13.33 -12.71 -7.14
N ILE A 146 14.31 -12.43 -6.29
CA ILE A 146 14.16 -11.59 -5.11
C ILE A 146 15.11 -10.40 -5.26
N CYS A 147 14.58 -9.19 -5.08
CA CYS A 147 15.36 -7.96 -5.15
C CYS A 147 15.33 -7.26 -3.80
N ILE A 148 16.49 -6.82 -3.33
CA ILE A 148 16.64 -5.97 -2.16
C ILE A 148 16.88 -4.54 -2.64
N TRP A 149 16.12 -3.62 -2.06
CA TRP A 149 16.15 -2.20 -2.42
C TRP A 149 16.49 -1.39 -1.19
N ASP A 150 17.38 -0.42 -1.36
CA ASP A 150 17.61 0.65 -0.40
C ASP A 150 16.93 1.92 -0.93
N ILE A 151 16.03 2.51 -0.16
CA ILE A 151 15.26 3.69 -0.55
C ILE A 151 16.03 5.01 -0.43
N ASN A 152 17.15 5.01 0.31
CA ASN A 152 18.01 6.18 0.44
C ASN A 152 19.01 6.27 -0.71
N VAL A 153 19.36 5.14 -1.28
CA VAL A 153 20.19 5.05 -2.47
C VAL A 153 19.32 5.35 -3.68
N SER A 154 19.87 6.07 -4.67
CA SER A 154 19.15 6.42 -5.88
C SER A 154 18.52 5.18 -6.54
N ALA A 155 17.39 5.35 -7.23
CA ALA A 155 16.51 4.29 -7.74
C ALA A 155 17.14 3.30 -8.76
N HIS A 156 18.47 3.31 -8.91
CA HIS A 156 19.25 2.52 -9.84
C HIS A 156 20.22 1.52 -9.18
N GLU A 157 20.36 1.52 -7.85
CA GLU A 157 21.20 0.54 -7.16
C GLU A 157 20.30 -0.46 -6.40
N SER A 158 20.02 -1.59 -7.04
CA SER A 158 19.34 -2.72 -6.44
C SER A 158 20.32 -3.88 -6.32
N ILE A 159 20.25 -4.59 -5.19
CA ILE A 159 21.00 -5.83 -5.01
C ILE A 159 20.03 -6.96 -5.35
N VAL A 160 20.28 -7.63 -6.47
CA VAL A 160 19.51 -8.82 -6.88
C VAL A 160 20.08 -10.03 -6.14
N LEU A 161 19.26 -10.65 -5.29
CA LEU A 161 19.58 -11.95 -4.69
C LEU A 161 18.88 -13.03 -5.53
N VAL A 162 19.68 -13.72 -6.34
CA VAL A 162 19.23 -14.75 -7.27
C VAL A 162 18.90 -16.03 -6.51
N HIS A 163 17.70 -16.58 -6.73
CA HIS A 163 17.49 -18.02 -6.73
C HIS A 163 17.32 -18.46 -8.19
N ASP A 164 18.42 -18.93 -8.78
CA ASP A 164 18.39 -19.68 -10.04
C ASP A 164 17.88 -21.08 -9.71
N VAL A 165 16.68 -21.42 -10.17
CA VAL A 165 16.33 -22.81 -10.46
C VAL A 165 15.48 -22.87 -11.72
N ALA A 166 16.14 -22.78 -12.88
CA ALA A 166 15.77 -23.61 -14.02
C ALA A 166 16.99 -23.80 -14.93
N HIS A 167 17.90 -24.67 -14.50
CA HIS A 167 18.68 -25.46 -15.44
C HIS A 167 17.70 -26.31 -16.27
N GLY A 168 17.34 -25.79 -17.44
CA GLY A 168 16.69 -26.50 -18.53
C GLY A 168 17.47 -26.29 -19.82
N THR A 169 18.80 -26.42 -19.76
CA THR A 169 19.63 -26.57 -20.95
C THR A 169 19.28 -27.89 -21.62
N THR A 170 18.34 -27.86 -22.56
CA THR A 170 18.30 -28.89 -23.60
C THR A 170 19.54 -28.68 -24.45
N VAL A 171 20.49 -29.59 -24.29
CA VAL A 171 21.71 -29.75 -25.08
C VAL A 171 21.41 -29.69 -26.58
N GLU A 172 22.18 -28.88 -27.29
CA GLU A 172 22.31 -28.95 -28.74
C GLU A 172 22.77 -30.35 -29.17
N GLN A 173 22.14 -30.89 -30.22
CA GLN A 173 22.74 -31.84 -31.13
C GLN A 173 22.25 -31.54 -32.56
#